data_AF-A0A8H4C6X4-F1
#
_entry.id   AF-A0A8H4C6X4-F1
#
_cell.length_a   1.000
_cell.length_b   1.000
_cell.length_c   1.000
_cell.angle_alpha   90.00
_cell.angle_beta   90.00
_cell.angle_gamma   90.00
#
_symmetry.space_group_name_H-M   'P 1'
#
loop_
_entity.id
_entity.type
_entity.pdbx_description
1 polymer ?
#
loop_
_entity_poly.entity_id
_entity_poly.type
_entity_poly.pdbx_seq_one_letter_code
_entity_poly.pdbx_strand_id
1 'polypeptide(L)'
;MAQLCDRRWTRASYLISTDTDLIPIPVLSSFFASKGFYWANLVPEPVMRQRLQNSLCFALYDIKSNSVEAAENILRRNAAVSSEDDPEDTSCSLESEC
;
A
#
# COMPACT_ATOMS: atom_id res chain seq x y z
N MET A 1 -14.24 0.78 13.91
CA MET A 1 -13.51 -0.43 13.49
C MET A 1 -12.07 -0.04 13.21
N ALA A 2 -11.07 -0.73 13.78
CA ALA A 2 -9.67 -0.35 13.58
C ALA A 2 -9.19 -0.76 12.16
N GLN A 3 -8.74 0.21 11.37
CA GLN A 3 -8.15 -0.04 10.05
C GLN A 3 -6.70 -0.52 10.25
N LEU A 4 -6.38 -1.68 9.67
CA LEU A 4 -5.07 -2.35 9.83
C LEU A 4 -4.21 -2.29 8.55
N CYS A 5 -4.74 -1.80 7.44
CA CYS A 5 -4.08 -1.77 6.13
C CYS A 5 -3.10 -0.60 5.93
N ASP A 6 -2.80 0.18 6.95
CA ASP A 6 -1.80 1.27 6.87
C ASP A 6 -1.01 1.41 8.19
N ARG A 7 -0.50 0.28 8.69
CA ARG A 7 0.35 0.23 9.88
C ARG A 7 1.78 0.02 9.46
N ARG A 8 2.70 0.69 10.16
CA ARG A 8 4.13 0.63 9.90
C ARG A 8 4.89 0.49 11.20
N TRP A 9 5.92 -0.36 11.19
CA TRP A 9 6.82 -0.56 12.31
C TRP A 9 8.25 -0.61 11.80
N THR A 10 9.18 -0.03 12.55
CA THR A 10 10.60 -0.04 12.20
C THR A 10 11.39 -0.77 13.27
N ARG A 11 12.38 -1.56 12.85
CA ARG A 11 13.33 -2.21 13.74
C ARG A 11 14.69 -2.32 13.08
N ALA A 12 15.69 -1.68 13.69
CA ALA A 12 17.05 -1.60 13.16
C ALA A 12 17.07 -1.06 11.71
N SER A 13 17.38 -1.91 10.74
CA SER A 13 17.41 -1.59 9.30
C SER A 13 16.20 -2.08 8.53
N TYR A 14 15.12 -2.43 9.23
CA TYR A 14 13.95 -3.00 8.60
C TYR A 14 12.70 -2.16 8.84
N LEU A 15 11.89 -2.02 7.80
CA LEU A 15 10.55 -1.47 7.84
C LEU A 15 9.55 -2.59 7.55
N ILE A 16 8.58 -2.78 8.45
CA ILE A 16 7.41 -3.61 8.23
C ILE A 16 6.26 -2.68 7.91
N SER A 17 5.53 -2.94 6.83
CA SER A 17 4.34 -2.20 6.44
C SER A 17 3.17 -3.15 6.16
N THR A 18 1.96 -2.76 6.54
CA THR A 18 0.72 -3.41 6.09
C THR A 18 0.01 -2.66 4.98
N ASP A 19 0.63 -1.58 4.50
CA ASP A 19 0.19 -0.82 3.34
C ASP A 19 0.40 -1.62 2.04
N THR A 20 -0.72 -1.95 1.39
CA THR A 20 -0.73 -2.74 0.16
C THR A 20 -0.22 -1.97 -1.05
N ASP A 21 -0.28 -0.63 -1.02
CA ASP A 21 0.16 0.20 -2.16
C ASP A 21 1.68 0.25 -2.27
N LEU A 22 2.39 -0.08 -1.18
CA LEU A 22 3.85 -0.23 -1.19
C LEU A 22 4.33 -1.56 -1.80
N ILE A 23 3.42 -2.49 -2.13
CA ILE A 23 3.78 -3.81 -2.69
C ILE A 23 3.89 -3.69 -4.22
N PRO A 24 5.10 -3.84 -4.81
CA PRO A 24 5.28 -3.74 -6.25
C PRO A 24 4.68 -4.95 -6.97
N ILE A 25 3.47 -4.79 -7.52
CA ILE A 25 2.74 -5.87 -8.22
C ILE A 25 3.55 -6.52 -9.35
N PRO A 26 4.32 -5.80 -10.20
CA PRO A 26 5.11 -6.44 -11.26
C PRO A 26 6.17 -7.41 -10.70
N VAL A 27 6.81 -7.04 -9.59
CA VAL A 27 7.80 -7.87 -8.91
C VAL A 27 7.13 -9.07 -8.25
N LEU A 28 6.01 -8.84 -7.56
CA LEU A 28 5.23 -9.93 -6.96
C LEU A 28 4.77 -10.94 -8.03
N SER A 29 4.32 -10.45 -9.17
CA SER A 29 3.88 -11.28 -10.30
C SER A 29 5.01 -12.14 -10.86
N SER A 30 6.23 -11.60 -10.98
CA SER A 30 7.39 -12.39 -11.44
C SER A 30 7.77 -13.50 -10.45
N PHE A 31 7.59 -13.28 -9.14
CA PHE A 31 7.74 -14.34 -8.14
C PHE A 31 6.68 -15.43 -8.28
N PHE A 32 5.42 -15.07 -8.52
CA PHE A 32 4.33 -16.04 -8.75
C PHE A 32 4.51 -16.84 -10.05
N ALA A 33 5.24 -16.29 -11.03
CA ALA A 33 5.64 -17.01 -12.24
C ALA A 33 6.89 -17.90 -12.03
N SER A 34 7.58 -17.76 -10.90
CA SER A 34 8.82 -18.50 -10.64
C SER A 34 8.55 -19.94 -10.20
N LYS A 35 9.46 -20.86 -10.55
CA LYS A 35 9.36 -22.27 -10.18
C LYS A 35 9.39 -22.51 -8.67
N GLY A 36 9.96 -21.58 -7.90
CA GLY A 36 10.04 -21.68 -6.44
C GLY A 36 8.70 -21.44 -5.74
N PHE A 37 7.74 -20.83 -6.42
CA PHE A 37 6.43 -20.46 -5.87
C PHE A 37 5.33 -21.41 -6.37
N TYR A 38 5.60 -22.72 -6.33
CA TYR A 38 4.84 -23.79 -6.98
C TYR A 38 3.36 -23.90 -6.59
N TRP A 39 2.98 -23.34 -5.44
CA TRP A 39 1.63 -23.45 -4.89
C TRP A 39 0.72 -22.29 -5.31
N ALA A 40 1.27 -21.21 -5.87
CA ALA A 40 0.49 -20.08 -6.34
C ALA A 40 0.59 -19.94 -7.86
N ASN A 41 -0.48 -19.43 -8.45
CA ASN A 41 -0.54 -19.17 -9.89
C ASN A 41 -0.42 -17.67 -10.14
N LEU A 42 0.34 -17.32 -11.18
CA LEU A 42 0.29 -15.99 -11.77
C LEU A 42 -1.15 -15.67 -12.17
N VAL A 43 -1.60 -14.47 -11.79
CA VAL A 43 -2.91 -13.94 -12.17
C VAL A 43 -2.75 -12.56 -12.80
N PRO A 44 -3.73 -12.08 -13.61
CA PRO A 44 -3.72 -10.74 -14.15
C PRO A 44 -3.58 -9.67 -13.05
N GLU A 45 -2.92 -8.55 -13.37
CA GLU A 45 -2.65 -7.46 -12.43
C GLU A 45 -3.90 -6.98 -11.66
N PRO A 46 -5.07 -6.76 -12.28
CA PRO A 46 -6.26 -6.31 -11.56
C PRO A 46 -6.70 -7.29 -10.48
N VAL A 47 -6.58 -8.60 -10.76
CA VAL A 47 -6.92 -9.67 -9.83
C VAL A 47 -5.91 -9.72 -8.68
N MET A 48 -4.61 -9.52 -8.97
CA MET A 48 -3.58 -9.44 -7.94
C MET A 48 -3.83 -8.26 -6.99
N ARG A 49 -4.17 -7.08 -7.54
CA ARG A 49 -4.51 -5.89 -6.75
C ARG A 49 -5.69 -6.14 -5.82
N GLN A 50 -6.75 -6.74 -6.33
CA GLN A 50 -7.92 -7.11 -5.53
C GLN A 50 -7.55 -8.10 -4.40
N ARG A 51 -6.66 -9.06 -4.65
CA ARG A 51 -6.19 -9.98 -3.61
C ARG A 51 -5.45 -9.27 -2.49
N LEU A 52 -4.57 -8.32 -2.83
CA LEU A 52 -3.85 -7.51 -1.84
C LEU A 52 -4.83 -6.69 -1.00
N GLN A 53 -5.79 -6.01 -1.63
CA GLN A 53 -6.79 -5.17 -0.94
C GLN A 53 -7.70 -5.95 0.01
N ASN A 54 -7.95 -7.24 -0.28
CA ASN A 54 -8.80 -8.11 0.56
C ASN A 54 -8.00 -8.96 1.55
N SER A 55 -6.69 -8.76 1.66
CA SER A 55 -5.80 -9.52 2.55
C SER A 55 -5.03 -8.58 3.47
N LEU A 56 -4.78 -9.01 4.72
CA LEU A 56 -3.82 -8.32 5.56
C LEU A 56 -2.40 -8.75 5.15
N CYS A 57 -1.74 -7.89 4.38
CA CYS A 57 -0.38 -8.15 3.88
C CYS A 57 0.66 -7.61 4.86
N PHE A 58 1.81 -8.28 4.96
CA PHE A 58 2.96 -7.79 5.71
C PHE A 58 4.15 -7.70 4.76
N ALA A 59 4.48 -6.48 4.36
CA ALA A 59 5.64 -6.19 3.53
C ALA A 59 6.84 -5.84 4.41
N LEU A 60 7.99 -6.48 4.12
CA LEU A 60 9.24 -6.25 4.82
C LEU A 60 10.25 -5.61 3.86
N TYR A 61 10.78 -4.47 4.25
CA TYR A 61 11.77 -3.71 3.49
C TYR A 61 13.06 -3.61 4.30
N ASP A 62 14.19 -3.78 3.63
CA ASP A 62 15.50 -3.43 4.18
C ASP A 62 15.85 -2.01 3.74
N ILE A 63 15.91 -1.09 4.70
CA ILE A 63 16.16 0.34 4.46
C ILE A 63 17.66 0.67 4.41
N LYS A 64 18.56 -0.29 4.71
CA LYS A 64 20.02 -0.07 4.69
C LYS A 64 20.72 -0.71 3.50
N SER A 65 20.23 -1.84 2.97
CA SER A 65 20.89 -2.52 1.85
C SER A 65 20.57 -1.95 0.47
N ASN A 66 19.50 -1.15 0.33
CA ASN A 66 19.20 -0.41 -0.89
C ASN A 66 18.58 0.97 -0.57
N SER A 67 19.37 2.02 -0.79
CA SER A 67 18.94 3.42 -0.95
C SER A 67 18.05 4.01 0.15
N VAL A 68 18.67 4.81 1.03
CA VAL A 68 17.99 5.91 1.72
C VAL A 68 17.12 6.72 0.73
N GLU A 69 17.57 6.82 -0.52
CA GLU A 69 16.90 7.53 -1.62
C GLU A 69 15.58 6.90 -2.12
N ALA A 70 15.46 5.56 -2.25
CA ALA A 70 14.19 4.96 -2.68
C ALA A 70 13.15 4.98 -1.56
N ALA A 71 13.58 4.76 -0.31
CA ALA A 71 12.70 4.89 0.86
C ALA A 71 12.25 6.36 1.06
N GLU A 72 13.16 7.33 0.95
CA GLU A 72 12.81 8.76 0.97
C GLU A 72 11.91 9.16 -0.20
N ASN A 73 12.13 8.64 -1.41
CA ASN A 73 11.28 8.96 -2.56
C ASN A 73 9.87 8.36 -2.44
N ILE A 74 9.72 7.21 -1.76
CA ILE A 74 8.41 6.63 -1.43
C ILE A 74 7.71 7.50 -0.37
N LEU A 75 8.42 7.88 0.70
CA LEU A 75 7.88 8.73 1.76
C LEU A 75 7.51 10.14 1.27
N ARG A 76 8.35 10.77 0.43
CA ARG A 76 8.08 12.10 -0.16
C ARG A 76 6.87 12.09 -1.09
N ARG A 77 6.72 11.08 -1.95
CA ARG A 77 5.53 10.95 -2.82
C ARG A 77 4.24 10.83 -2.00
N ASN A 78 4.29 10.06 -0.92
CA ASN A 78 3.12 9.84 -0.08
C ASN A 78 2.78 11.04 0.82
N ALA A 79 3.72 11.97 1.05
CA ALA A 79 3.45 13.23 1.73
C ALA A 79 2.85 14.30 0.80
N ALA A 80 3.19 14.29 -0.49
CA ALA A 80 2.71 15.27 -1.47
C ALA A 80 1.24 15.06 -1.89
N VAL A 81 0.65 13.88 -1.65
CA VAL A 81 -0.78 13.61 -1.92
C VAL A 81 -1.70 14.10 -0.80
N SER A 82 -1.16 14.72 0.25
CA SER A 82 -1.93 15.25 1.40
C SER A 82 -2.13 16.77 1.37
N SER A 83 -1.72 17.45 0.30
CA SER A 83 -1.94 18.89 0.12
C SER A 83 -2.41 19.17 -1.30
N GLU A 84 -3.54 19.87 -1.44
CA GLU A 84 -4.28 20.24 -2.67
C GLU A 84 -5.31 19.16 -3.07
N ASP A 85 -6.64 19.32 -2.93
CA ASP A 85 -7.53 20.49 -2.91
C ASP A 85 -8.71 20.31 -1.93
N ASP A 86 -8.93 21.28 -1.04
CA ASP A 86 -10.26 21.60 -0.49
C ASP A 86 -10.85 22.72 -1.33
N PRO A 87 -12.02 22.55 -1.98
CA PRO A 87 -12.93 23.65 -2.19
C PRO A 87 -14.02 23.58 -1.11
N GLU A 88 -13.92 24.51 -0.18
CA GLU A 88 -14.96 24.84 0.78
C GLU A 88 -16.23 25.35 0.04
N ASP A 89 -17.36 24.87 0.54
CA ASP A 89 -18.72 25.45 0.52
C ASP A 89 -19.64 25.24 -0.70
N THR A 90 -20.76 24.55 -0.48
CA THR A 90 -22.11 25.15 -0.54
C THR A 90 -23.16 24.13 -0.09
N SER A 91 -23.74 24.39 1.09
CA SER A 91 -25.16 24.21 1.47
C SER A 91 -25.99 23.08 0.83
N CYS A 92 -26.44 22.14 1.66
CA CYS A 92 -27.80 21.60 1.51
C CYS A 92 -28.41 21.33 2.89
N SER A 93 -28.96 22.38 3.49
CA SER A 93 -30.01 22.23 4.50
C SER A 93 -31.27 21.77 3.78
N LEU A 94 -31.66 20.50 3.92
CA LEU A 94 -33.06 20.09 3.83
C LEU A 94 -33.32 18.94 4.83
N GLU A 95 -34.03 19.33 5.86
CA GLU A 95 -34.92 18.63 6.79
C GLU A 95 -35.21 17.14 6.54
N SER A 96 -35.19 16.35 7.62
CA SER A 96 -35.95 15.11 7.71
C SER A 96 -36.30 14.82 9.18
N GLU A 97 -37.49 15.25 9.59
CA GLU A 97 -38.30 14.52 10.57
C GLU A 97 -38.62 13.12 10.02
N CYS A 98 -38.13 12.07 10.68
CA CYS A 98 -38.79 10.79 10.96
C CYS A 98 -37.80 9.79 11.58
#